data_AF-A0AB36ZKX5-F1
#
_entry.id   AF-A0AB36ZKX5-F1
#
_cell.length_a   1.000
_cell.length_b   1.000
_cell.length_c   1.000
_cell.angle_alpha   90.00
_cell.angle_beta   90.00
_cell.angle_gamma   90.00
#
_symmetry.space_group_name_H-M   'P 1'
#
loop_
_entity.id
_entity.type
_entity.pdbx_description
1 polymer ?
#
loop_
_entity_poly.entity_id
_entity_poly.type
_entity_poly.pdbx_seq_one_letter_code
_entity_poly.pdbx_strand_id
1 'polypeptide(L)'
;MRTLNTATLLSMSGLFLVIYGPAVLGDPAQLNPSTVVLHVLVPALALVELLAVPGARPVDLRLVWAMMVFPVLWFAYTFARGALTSRYVYEFLDPELSGGERIIVGMTVLILSIFFLMGVAILSLQRWRTAVRSPLV
;
A
#
# COMPACT_ATOMS: atom_id res chain seq x y z
N MET A 1 1.84 -9.57 13.44
CA MET A 1 2.80 -9.47 12.32
C MET A 1 2.21 -9.94 11.01
N ARG A 2 1.75 -11.20 10.85
CA ARG A 2 1.22 -11.69 9.55
C ARG A 2 0.17 -10.78 8.88
N THR A 3 -0.92 -10.44 9.58
CA THR A 3 -1.98 -9.57 9.02
C THR A 3 -1.47 -8.20 8.63
N LEU A 4 -0.54 -7.64 9.39
CA LEU A 4 0.06 -6.32 9.09
C LEU A 4 0.92 -6.40 7.82
N ASN A 5 1.69 -7.48 7.64
CA ASN A 5 2.46 -7.72 6.43
C ASN A 5 1.54 -7.88 5.22
N THR A 6 0.48 -8.68 5.34
CA THR A 6 -0.53 -8.80 4.27
C THR A 6 -1.16 -7.45 3.94
N ALA A 7 -1.55 -6.67 4.96
CA ALA A 7 -2.13 -5.35 4.75
C ALA A 7 -1.18 -4.42 3.98
N THR A 8 0.11 -4.47 4.33
CA THR A 8 1.16 -3.70 3.66
C THR A 8 1.33 -4.15 2.20
N LEU A 9 1.44 -5.45 1.94
CA LEU A 9 1.60 -6.02 0.60
C LEU A 9 0.42 -5.70 -0.31
N LEU A 10 -0.81 -5.85 0.19
CA LEU A 10 -2.02 -5.54 -0.57
C LEU A 10 -2.18 -4.04 -0.81
N SER A 11 -1.72 -3.18 0.10
CA SER A 11 -1.73 -1.73 -0.10
C SER A 11 -0.72 -1.31 -1.18
N MET A 12 0.50 -1.86 -1.14
CA MET A 12 1.52 -1.63 -2.17
C MET A 12 1.06 -2.10 -3.55
N SER A 13 0.49 -3.31 -3.63
CA SER A 13 -0.09 -3.85 -4.86
C SER A 13 -1.24 -3.00 -5.39
N GLY A 14 -2.20 -2.65 -4.54
CA GLY A 14 -3.34 -1.83 -4.93
C GLY A 14 -2.90 -0.46 -5.47
N LEU A 15 -1.95 0.19 -4.81
CA LEU A 15 -1.39 1.46 -5.31
C LEU A 15 -0.69 1.30 -6.65
N PHE A 16 0.15 0.27 -6.79
CA PHE A 16 0.81 0.01 -8.05
C PHE A 16 -0.19 -0.21 -9.18
N LEU A 17 -1.21 -1.03 -8.97
CA LEU A 17 -2.22 -1.32 -9.99
C LEU A 17 -3.04 -0.07 -10.35
N VAL A 18 -3.37 0.78 -9.38
CA VAL A 18 -4.11 2.02 -9.62
C VAL A 18 -3.28 3.05 -10.37
N ILE A 19 -2.01 3.24 -10.01
CA ILE A 19 -1.16 4.31 -10.55
C ILE A 19 -0.44 3.86 -11.82
N TYR A 20 0.17 2.68 -11.78
CA TYR A 20 1.07 2.17 -12.82
C TYR A 20 0.47 1.05 -13.66
N GLY A 21 -0.62 0.41 -13.23
CA GLY A 21 -1.27 -0.67 -13.97
C GLY A 21 -1.59 -0.33 -15.43
N PRO A 22 -2.22 0.83 -15.73
CA PRO A 22 -2.49 1.23 -17.11
C PRO A 22 -1.22 1.40 -17.96
N ALA A 23 -0.16 1.97 -17.38
CA ALA A 23 1.12 2.16 -18.07
C ALA A 23 1.78 0.82 -18.39
N VAL A 24 1.78 -0.11 -17.43
CA VAL A 24 2.38 -1.43 -17.56
C VAL A 24 1.65 -2.28 -18.61
N LEU A 25 0.32 -2.18 -18.70
CA LEU A 25 -0.45 -2.89 -19.72
C LEU A 25 -0.27 -2.32 -21.13
N GLY A 26 0.07 -1.03 -21.23
CA GLY A 26 0.33 -0.35 -22.51
C GLY A 26 1.75 -0.54 -23.04
N ASP A 27 2.68 -1.00 -22.22
CA ASP A 27 4.11 -1.12 -22.57
C ASP A 27 4.66 -2.52 -22.22
N PRO A 28 4.91 -3.39 -23.22
CA PRO A 28 5.47 -4.72 -22.99
C PRO A 28 6.79 -4.74 -22.23
N ALA A 29 7.60 -3.66 -22.29
CA ALA A 29 8.86 -3.59 -21.56
C ALA A 29 8.68 -3.51 -20.04
N GLN A 30 7.53 -3.02 -19.57
CA GLN A 30 7.22 -2.90 -18.15
C GLN A 30 6.66 -4.19 -17.54
N LEU A 31 6.22 -5.14 -18.37
CA LEU A 31 5.76 -6.47 -18.00
C LEU A 31 6.93 -7.45 -17.72
N ASN A 32 7.90 -7.02 -16.92
CA ASN A 32 9.03 -7.84 -16.52
C ASN A 32 8.70 -8.75 -15.30
N PRO A 33 9.51 -9.80 -15.04
CA PRO A 33 9.26 -10.72 -13.94
C PRO A 33 9.17 -10.05 -12.57
N SER A 34 10.00 -9.03 -12.32
CA SER A 34 9.99 -8.32 -11.04
C SER A 34 8.68 -7.57 -10.81
N THR A 35 8.18 -6.89 -11.85
CA THR A 35 6.87 -6.23 -11.81
C THR A 35 5.77 -7.23 -11.44
N VAL A 36 5.71 -8.36 -12.15
CA VAL A 36 4.69 -9.39 -11.94
C VAL A 36 4.82 -10.03 -10.55
N VAL A 37 6.02 -10.42 -10.15
CA VAL A 37 6.25 -11.08 -8.86
C VAL A 37 5.90 -10.15 -7.70
N LEU A 38 6.41 -8.92 -7.70
CA LEU A 38 6.29 -8.01 -6.57
C LEU A 38 4.90 -7.39 -6.44
N HIS A 39 4.23 -7.11 -7.55
CA HIS A 39 2.97 -6.36 -7.52
C HIS A 39 1.74 -7.22 -7.80
N VAL A 40 1.90 -8.45 -8.29
CA VAL A 40 0.78 -9.37 -8.57
C VAL A 40 0.91 -10.65 -7.75
N LEU A 41 1.98 -11.44 -7.93
CA LEU A 41 2.05 -12.78 -7.35
C LEU A 41 2.20 -12.78 -5.82
N VAL A 42 3.20 -12.07 -5.28
CA VAL A 42 3.42 -12.03 -3.82
C VAL A 42 2.20 -11.46 -3.08
N PRO A 43 1.58 -10.35 -3.52
CA PRO A 43 0.36 -9.84 -2.89
C PRO A 43 -0.82 -10.81 -3.03
N ALA A 44 -1.00 -11.46 -4.18
CA ALA A 44 -2.06 -12.46 -4.37
C ALA A 44 -1.89 -13.66 -3.44
N LEU A 45 -0.66 -14.17 -3.26
CA LEU A 45 -0.36 -15.24 -2.32
C LEU A 45 -0.63 -14.79 -0.87
N ALA A 46 -0.29 -13.56 -0.51
CA ALA A 46 -0.61 -13.01 0.81
C ALA A 46 -2.12 -12.89 1.04
N LEU A 47 -2.92 -12.55 0.01
CA LEU A 47 -4.38 -12.56 0.07
C LEU A 47 -4.92 -14.00 0.22
N VAL A 48 -4.40 -14.95 -0.56
CA VAL A 48 -4.79 -16.36 -0.44
C VAL A 48 -4.49 -16.88 0.95
N GLU A 49 -3.30 -16.62 1.50
CA GLU A 49 -2.95 -16.99 2.88
C GLU A 49 -3.91 -16.36 3.88
N LEU A 50 -4.20 -15.06 3.74
CA LEU A 50 -5.13 -14.33 4.60
C LEU A 50 -6.50 -15.00 4.60
N LEU A 51 -7.01 -15.42 3.43
CA LEU A 51 -8.32 -16.04 3.26
C LEU A 51 -8.34 -17.51 3.70
N ALA A 52 -7.30 -18.27 3.41
CA ALA A 52 -7.21 -19.69 3.74
C ALA A 52 -6.93 -19.94 5.22
N VAL A 53 -6.09 -19.09 5.84
CA VAL A 53 -5.60 -19.32 7.22
C VAL A 53 -6.28 -18.34 8.19
N PRO A 54 -7.16 -18.81 9.09
CA PRO A 54 -7.83 -17.96 10.07
C PRO A 54 -6.84 -17.35 11.05
N GLY A 55 -7.15 -16.17 11.58
CA GLY A 55 -6.46 -15.62 12.74
C GLY A 55 -6.83 -16.39 14.00
N ALA A 56 -5.88 -16.56 14.92
CA ALA A 56 -6.12 -17.18 16.23
C ALA A 56 -6.69 -16.19 17.26
N ARG A 57 -6.49 -14.88 17.05
CA ARG A 57 -6.92 -13.81 17.96
C ARG A 57 -7.37 -12.58 17.19
N PRO A 58 -8.30 -11.78 17.74
CA PRO A 58 -8.66 -10.49 17.18
C PRO A 58 -7.44 -9.61 16.96
N VAL A 59 -7.45 -8.87 15.84
CA VAL A 59 -6.37 -7.94 15.49
C VAL A 59 -6.70 -6.55 16.05
N ASP A 60 -5.71 -5.92 16.68
CA ASP A 60 -5.82 -4.52 17.10
C ASP A 60 -5.80 -3.58 15.89
N LEU A 61 -6.87 -2.80 15.73
CA LEU A 61 -7.01 -1.84 14.63
C LEU A 61 -6.01 -0.68 14.74
N ARG A 62 -5.44 -0.42 15.93
CA ARG A 62 -4.40 0.60 16.12
C ARG A 62 -3.13 0.31 15.34
N LEU A 63 -2.92 -0.94 14.91
CA LEU A 63 -1.82 -1.33 14.03
C LEU A 63 -1.84 -0.60 12.67
N VAL A 64 -2.97 -0.01 12.26
CA VAL A 64 -3.01 0.85 11.07
C VAL A 64 -2.02 2.01 11.19
N TRP A 65 -1.84 2.58 12.39
CA TRP A 65 -0.89 3.66 12.61
C TRP A 65 0.56 3.20 12.47
N ALA A 66 0.87 2.00 12.94
CA ALA A 66 2.18 1.39 12.72
C ALA A 66 2.46 1.17 11.23
N MET A 67 1.44 0.79 10.46
CA MET A 67 1.52 0.65 9.00
C MET A 67 1.79 1.99 8.30
N MET A 68 1.28 3.11 8.83
CA MET A 68 1.48 4.45 8.25
C MET A 68 2.87 5.03 8.51
N VAL A 69 3.62 4.52 9.50
CA VAL A 69 4.95 5.04 9.82
C VAL A 69 5.85 5.03 8.58
N PHE A 70 5.94 3.89 7.89
CA PHE A 70 6.81 3.77 6.73
C PHE A 70 6.45 4.72 5.57
N PRO A 71 5.21 4.75 5.03
CA PRO A 71 4.88 5.62 3.91
C PRO A 71 4.98 7.10 4.28
N VAL A 72 4.64 7.51 5.49
CA VAL A 72 4.80 8.90 5.94
C VAL A 72 6.27 9.30 6.00
N LEU A 73 7.12 8.47 6.60
CA LEU A 73 8.56 8.73 6.65
C LEU A 73 9.18 8.72 5.25
N TRP A 74 8.72 7.83 4.37
CA TRP A 74 9.18 7.78 2.99
C TRP A 74 8.86 9.07 2.24
N PHE A 75 7.62 9.57 2.31
CA PHE A 75 7.28 10.86 1.70
C PHE A 75 8.08 12.02 2.30
N ALA A 76 8.23 12.07 3.62
CA ALA A 76 9.05 13.10 4.26
C ALA A 76 10.50 13.07 3.73
N TYR A 77 11.08 11.88 3.61
CA TYR A 77 12.40 11.70 3.03
C TYR A 77 12.47 12.11 1.55
N THR A 78 11.53 11.66 0.71
CA THR A 78 11.56 11.97 -0.73
C THR A 78 11.39 13.45 -1.00
N PHE A 79 10.54 14.14 -0.24
CA PHE A 79 10.40 15.60 -0.31
C PHE A 79 11.67 16.31 0.13
N ALA A 80 12.23 15.95 1.29
CA ALA A 80 13.47 16.56 1.78
C ALA A 80 14.62 16.37 0.80
N ARG A 81 14.83 15.14 0.31
CA ARG A 81 15.83 14.83 -0.71
C ARG A 81 15.58 15.62 -2.01
N GLY A 82 14.32 15.69 -2.47
CA GLY A 82 13.94 16.41 -3.68
C GLY A 82 14.28 17.89 -3.58
N ALA A 83 13.93 18.54 -2.47
CA ALA A 83 14.24 19.93 -2.20
C ALA A 83 15.75 20.21 -2.11
N LEU A 84 16.54 19.28 -1.58
CA LEU A 84 17.99 19.42 -1.44
C LEU A 84 18.78 19.15 -2.72
N THR A 85 18.25 18.33 -3.62
CA THR A 85 18.99 17.84 -4.80
C THR A 85 18.37 18.26 -6.13
N SER A 86 17.24 18.98 -6.10
CA SER A 86 16.42 19.30 -7.27
C SER A 86 16.05 18.07 -8.11
N ARG A 87 16.02 16.88 -7.47
CA ARG A 87 15.66 15.62 -8.12
C ARG A 87 14.74 14.82 -7.24
N TYR A 88 13.47 14.80 -7.60
CA TYR A 88 12.44 14.02 -6.91
C TYR A 88 12.52 12.55 -7.30
N VAL A 89 12.15 11.68 -6.36
CA VAL A 89 12.16 10.22 -6.58
C VAL A 89 11.07 9.80 -7.56
N TYR A 90 9.93 10.48 -7.52
CA TYR A 90 8.80 10.26 -8.39
C TYR A 90 8.46 11.54 -9.14
N GLU A 91 8.16 11.43 -10.43
CA GLU A 91 7.83 12.57 -11.29
C GLU A 91 6.59 13.33 -10.81
N PHE A 92 5.61 12.62 -10.24
CA PHE A 92 4.41 13.25 -9.67
C PHE A 92 4.67 14.07 -8.39
N LEU A 93 5.87 14.01 -7.83
CA LEU A 93 6.30 14.87 -6.72
C LEU A 93 7.13 16.05 -7.18
N ASP A 94 7.50 16.10 -8.46
CA ASP A 94 8.30 17.16 -9.02
C ASP A 94 7.40 18.34 -9.43
N PRO A 95 7.58 19.56 -8.88
CA PRO A 95 6.78 20.72 -9.25
C PRO A 95 6.83 21.07 -10.75
N GLU A 96 7.94 20.76 -11.43
CA GLU A 96 8.13 21.06 -12.84
C GLU A 96 7.41 20.06 -13.75
N LEU A 97 7.22 18.82 -13.28
CA LEU A 97 6.61 17.73 -14.07
C LEU A 97 5.15 17.46 -13.71
N SER A 98 4.76 17.71 -12.46
CA SER A 98 3.44 17.32 -11.92
C SER A 98 2.31 18.30 -12.24
N GLY A 99 2.60 19.48 -12.79
CA GLY A 99 1.60 20.53 -13.02
C GLY A 99 1.31 21.40 -11.79
N GLY A 100 2.20 21.37 -10.79
CA GLY A 100 2.23 22.29 -9.66
C GLY A 100 1.86 21.67 -8.30
N GLU A 101 2.08 22.45 -7.24
CA GLU A 101 2.00 21.99 -5.83
C GLU A 101 0.65 21.37 -5.45
N ARG A 102 -0.46 21.85 -6.03
CA ARG A 102 -1.80 21.30 -5.75
C ARG A 102 -1.91 19.83 -6.15
N ILE A 103 -1.31 19.43 -7.27
CA ILE A 103 -1.34 18.05 -7.75
C ILE A 103 -0.46 17.18 -6.86
N ILE A 104 0.71 17.67 -6.46
CA ILE A 104 1.62 16.98 -5.53
C ILE A 104 0.91 16.67 -4.21
N VAL A 105 0.27 17.67 -3.60
CA VAL A 105 -0.48 17.50 -2.35
C VAL A 105 -1.64 16.51 -2.55
N GLY A 106 -2.39 16.65 -3.63
CA GLY A 106 -3.50 15.75 -3.95
C GLY A 106 -3.05 14.29 -4.09
N MET A 107 -1.97 14.03 -4.84
CA MET A 107 -1.41 12.68 -5.01
C MET A 107 -0.86 12.11 -3.71
N THR A 108 -0.17 12.94 -2.91
CA THR A 108 0.36 12.52 -1.61
C THR A 108 -0.78 12.10 -0.66
N VAL A 109 -1.83 12.93 -0.56
CA VAL A 109 -3.02 12.63 0.25
C VAL A 109 -3.72 11.39 -0.27
N LEU A 110 -3.90 11.24 -1.58
CA LEU A 110 -4.51 10.06 -2.18
C LEU A 110 -3.76 8.78 -1.82
N ILE A 111 -2.43 8.77 -1.99
CA ILE A 111 -1.60 7.60 -1.72
C ILE A 111 -1.66 7.21 -0.24
N LEU A 112 -1.50 8.17 0.68
CA LEU A 112 -1.59 7.93 2.12
C LEU A 112 -3.00 7.46 2.53
N SER A 113 -4.04 8.01 1.90
CA SER A 113 -5.43 7.61 2.16
C SER A 113 -5.70 6.18 1.73
N ILE A 114 -5.24 5.77 0.54
CA ILE A 114 -5.37 4.39 0.07
C ILE A 114 -4.65 3.43 1.04
N PHE A 115 -3.44 3.77 1.47
CA PHE A 115 -2.69 3.01 2.47
C PHE A 115 -3.48 2.83 3.77
N PHE A 116 -4.00 3.93 4.30
CA PHE A 116 -4.76 3.93 5.54
C PHE A 116 -6.04 3.10 5.42
N LEU A 117 -6.84 3.35 4.38
CA LEU A 117 -8.12 2.67 4.15
C LEU A 117 -7.94 1.18 3.91
N MET A 118 -6.92 0.77 3.15
CA MET A 118 -6.60 -0.63 2.92
C MET A 118 -6.16 -1.32 4.21
N GLY A 119 -5.35 -0.65 5.03
CA GLY A 119 -5.00 -1.11 6.38
C GLY A 119 -6.24 -1.32 7.26
N VAL A 120 -7.13 -0.32 7.34
CA VAL A 120 -8.40 -0.43 8.08
C VAL A 120 -9.25 -1.59 7.55
N ALA A 121 -9.41 -1.72 6.24
CA ALA A 121 -10.23 -2.76 5.62
C ALA A 121 -9.73 -4.16 5.96
N ILE A 122 -8.44 -4.41 5.80
CA ILE A 122 -7.83 -5.74 6.01
C ILE A 122 -7.79 -6.11 7.50
N LEU A 123 -7.43 -5.15 8.37
CA LEU A 123 -7.42 -5.37 9.82
C LEU A 123 -8.85 -5.62 10.34
N SER A 124 -9.84 -4.87 9.84
CA SER A 124 -11.26 -5.05 10.19
C SER A 124 -11.81 -6.39 9.69
N LEU A 125 -11.46 -6.79 8.46
CA LEU A 125 -11.83 -8.10 7.92
C LEU A 125 -11.29 -9.23 8.81
N GLN A 126 -10.03 -9.15 9.24
CA GLN A 126 -9.45 -10.16 10.13
C GLN A 126 -10.06 -10.14 11.53
N ARG A 127 -10.34 -8.96 12.08
CA ARG A 127 -11.04 -8.84 13.36
C ARG A 127 -12.45 -9.43 13.31
N TRP A 128 -13.19 -9.20 12.23
CA TRP A 128 -14.51 -9.79 12.02
C TRP A 128 -14.44 -11.33 11.89
N ARG A 129 -13.50 -11.84 11.10
CA ARG A 129 -13.33 -13.29 10.88
C ARG A 129 -12.93 -14.05 12.14
N THR A 130 -12.22 -13.41 13.06
CA THR A 130 -11.86 -13.97 14.37
C THR A 130 -13.03 -13.94 15.35
N ALA A 131 -13.84 -12.88 15.32
CA ALA A 131 -15.06 -12.79 16.12
C ALA A 131 -16.11 -13.84 15.72
N VAL A 132 -16.37 -14.02 14.42
CA VAL A 132 -17.34 -15.03 13.91
C VAL A 132 -16.92 -16.46 14.25
N ARG A 133 -15.61 -16.71 14.35
CA ARG A 133 -15.05 -18.02 14.70
C ARG A 133 -14.91 -18.26 16.20
N SER A 134 -15.36 -17.33 17.04
CA SER A 134 -15.52 -17.56 18.47
C SER A 134 -16.99 -17.84 18.83
N PRO A 135 -17.61 -18.96 18.40
CA PRO A 135 -18.84 -19.42 19.03
C PRO A 135 -18.49 -20.25 20.27
N LEU A 136 -18.98 -19.79 21.42
CA LEU A 136 -19.23 -20.55 22.65
C LEU A 136 -18.00 -21.03 23.45
N VAL A 137 -17.58 -20.19 24.40
CA VAL A 137 -17.48 -20.59 25.81
C VAL A 137 -18.28 -19.58 26.63
#